data_AF-A0A969MR94-F1
#
_entry.id   AF-A0A969MR94-F1
#
_cell.length_a   1.000
_cell.length_b   1.000
_cell.length_c   1.000
_cell.angle_alpha   90.00
_cell.angle_beta   90.00
_cell.angle_gamma   90.00
#
_symmetry.space_group_name_H-M   'P 1'
#
loop_
_entity.id
_entity.type
_entity.pdbx_description
1 polymer ?
#
loop_
_entity_poly.entity_id
_entity_poly.type
_entity_poly.pdbx_seq_one_letter_code
_entity_poly.pdbx_strand_id
1 'polypeptide(L)'
;MAGQAGNLHFILINASRHTIMSLQLSTTNTNQWEENILTNPIRPGDSRMIRIGIYNCLYDLRIITSDLKELVEYNLNFCVIESYIVQ
;
A
#
# COMPACT_ATOMS: atom_id res chain seq x y z
N MET A 1 -17.60 7.91 -23.02
CA MET A 1 -16.80 6.68 -22.85
C MET A 1 -15.99 6.89 -21.59
N ALA A 2 -16.43 6.34 -20.45
CA ALA A 2 -15.69 6.51 -19.19
C ALA A 2 -14.43 5.64 -19.29
N GLY A 3 -13.26 6.28 -19.32
CA GLY A 3 -11.99 5.58 -19.26
C GLY A 3 -12.02 4.71 -18.01
N GLN A 4 -11.99 3.39 -18.21
CA GLN A 4 -11.80 2.46 -17.10
C GLN A 4 -10.36 2.68 -16.64
N ALA A 5 -10.16 3.65 -15.75
CA ALA A 5 -9.04 3.60 -14.83
C ALA A 5 -9.23 2.27 -14.09
N GLY A 6 -8.56 1.23 -14.56
CA GLY A 6 -8.56 -0.10 -13.98
C GLY A 6 -8.32 0.06 -12.49
N ASN A 7 -9.36 -0.17 -11.71
CA ASN A 7 -9.30 0.00 -10.27
C ASN A 7 -8.49 -1.16 -9.71
N LEU A 8 -7.15 -1.02 -9.71
CA LEU A 8 -6.30 -1.95 -8.99
C LEU A 8 -6.60 -1.79 -7.51
N HIS A 9 -6.83 -2.91 -6.86
CA HIS A 9 -7.04 -2.94 -5.43
C HIS A 9 -6.35 -4.15 -4.86
N PHE A 10 -5.81 -4.00 -3.66
CA PHE A 10 -5.21 -5.09 -2.92
C PHE A 10 -5.66 -5.01 -1.46
N ILE A 11 -5.62 -6.15 -0.78
CA ILE A 11 -5.94 -6.24 0.64
C ILE A 11 -4.65 -6.14 1.43
N LEU A 12 -4.51 -5.09 2.23
CA LEU A 12 -3.43 -4.96 3.20
C LEU A 12 -3.86 -5.58 4.52
N ILE A 13 -3.15 -6.61 4.97
CA ILE A 13 -3.42 -7.34 6.20
C ILE A 13 -2.32 -7.02 7.21
N ASN A 14 -2.68 -6.42 8.34
CA ASN A 14 -1.75 -6.15 9.41
C ASN A 14 -1.64 -7.37 10.33
N ALA A 15 -0.77 -8.32 10.00
CA ALA A 15 -0.47 -9.45 10.88
C ALA A 15 0.63 -9.14 11.92
N SER A 16 1.14 -7.91 11.93
CA SER A 16 2.13 -7.45 12.89
C SER A 16 1.49 -7.06 14.23
N ARG A 17 2.32 -6.85 15.26
CA ARG A 17 1.88 -6.34 16.58
C ARG A 17 1.77 -4.81 16.65
N HIS A 18 2.07 -4.10 15.56
CA HIS A 18 2.11 -2.65 15.53
C HIS A 18 0.98 -2.09 14.67
N THR A 19 0.44 -0.93 15.03
CA THR A 19 -0.60 -0.28 14.23
C THR A 19 0.02 0.34 12.99
N ILE A 20 -0.51 0.08 11.80
CA ILE A 20 -0.09 0.77 10.59
C ILE A 20 -0.69 2.17 10.62
N MET A 21 0.15 3.18 10.70
CA MET A 21 -0.26 4.59 10.79
C MET A 21 -0.33 5.25 9.43
N SER A 22 0.58 4.91 8.52
CA SER A 22 0.60 5.47 7.18
C SER A 22 1.05 4.44 6.15
N LEU A 23 0.51 4.58 4.96
CA LEU A 23 0.82 3.76 3.79
C LEU A 23 1.05 4.72 2.64
N GLN A 24 2.20 4.62 2.01
CA GLN A 24 2.61 5.45 0.89
C GLN A 24 2.98 4.52 -0.26
N LEU A 25 2.69 4.99 -1.48
CA LEU A 25 3.08 4.31 -2.70
C LEU A 25 4.02 5.22 -3.47
N SER A 26 4.92 4.65 -4.26
CA SER A 26 5.75 5.40 -5.19
C SER A 26 5.86 4.65 -6.50
N THR A 27 5.90 5.35 -7.63
CA THR A 27 6.17 4.70 -8.92
C THR A 27 7.62 4.22 -8.98
N THR A 28 7.84 3.01 -9.48
CA THR A 28 9.18 2.43 -9.67
C THR A 28 9.97 3.26 -10.69
N ASN A 29 10.70 4.27 -10.21
CA ASN A 29 11.71 5.15 -10.85
C ASN A 29 11.77 6.54 -10.19
N THR A 30 10.87 6.83 -9.25
CA THR A 30 10.83 8.13 -8.56
C THR A 30 11.21 7.95 -7.10
N ASN A 31 12.19 8.69 -6.59
CA ASN A 31 12.47 8.74 -5.14
C ASN A 31 11.43 9.59 -4.38
N GLN A 32 10.24 9.77 -4.92
CA GLN A 32 9.18 10.60 -4.36
C GLN A 32 8.03 9.69 -3.90
N TRP A 33 7.78 9.70 -2.60
CA TRP A 33 6.66 8.98 -2.00
C TRP A 33 5.40 9.83 -2.13
N GLU A 34 4.31 9.20 -2.57
CA GLU A 34 3.00 9.84 -2.63
C GLU A 34 2.46 10.10 -1.22
N GLU A 35 1.36 10.85 -1.18
CA GLU A 35 0.62 11.11 0.06
C GLU A 35 0.14 9.80 0.71
N ASN A 36 -0.06 9.85 2.03
CA ASN A 36 -0.62 8.73 2.77
C ASN A 36 -2.01 8.36 2.22
N ILE A 37 -2.13 7.17 1.65
CA ILE A 37 -3.37 6.65 1.10
C ILE A 37 -4.32 6.09 2.18
N LEU A 38 -3.85 5.92 3.42
CA LEU A 38 -4.70 5.53 4.54
C LEU A 38 -5.44 6.73 5.13
N THR A 39 -6.77 6.68 5.09
CA THR A 39 -7.63 7.61 5.84
C THR A 39 -7.59 7.35 7.34
N ASN A 40 -7.54 6.07 7.74
CA ASN A 40 -7.50 5.65 9.14
C ASN A 40 -6.40 4.59 9.33
N PRO A 41 -5.79 4.54 10.52
CA PRO A 41 -4.79 3.53 10.84
C PRO A 41 -5.40 2.11 10.86
N ILE A 42 -4.58 1.10 10.51
CA ILE A 42 -4.96 -0.32 10.53
C ILE A 42 -4.39 -0.95 11.79
N ARG A 43 -5.27 -1.46 12.65
CA ARG A 43 -4.88 -2.08 13.93
C ARG A 43 -4.22 -3.45 13.70
N PRO A 44 -3.43 -3.95 14.65
CA PRO A 44 -2.94 -5.33 14.65
C PRO A 44 -4.07 -6.33 14.47
N GLY A 45 -3.91 -7.28 13.56
CA GLY A 45 -4.90 -8.30 13.20
C GLY A 45 -6.01 -7.83 12.26
N ASP A 46 -6.03 -6.55 11.87
CA ASP A 46 -7.05 -5.98 11.00
C ASP A 46 -6.60 -5.98 9.52
N SER A 47 -7.56 -5.85 8.61
CA SER A 47 -7.28 -5.80 7.18
C SER A 47 -8.08 -4.71 6.48
N ARG A 48 -7.49 -4.12 5.44
CA ARG A 48 -8.11 -3.03 4.69
C ARG A 48 -7.89 -3.21 3.19
N MET A 49 -8.96 -3.02 2.45
CA MET A 49 -8.86 -2.92 0.99
C MET A 49 -8.33 -1.54 0.61
N ILE A 50 -7.22 -1.55 -0.11
CA ILE A 50 -6.54 -0.37 -0.63
C ILE A 50 -6.82 -0.29 -2.12
N ARG A 51 -7.31 0.86 -2.60
CA ARG A 51 -7.51 1.13 -4.02
C ARG A 51 -6.39 1.99 -4.54
N ILE A 52 -5.75 1.55 -5.61
CA ILE A 52 -4.69 2.24 -6.32
C ILE A 52 -5.26 2.73 -7.66
N GLY A 53 -5.17 4.03 -7.93
CA GLY A 53 -5.53 4.58 -9.24
C GLY A 53 -4.42 4.29 -10.24
N ILE A 54 -4.73 3.66 -11.37
CA ILE A 54 -3.70 3.22 -12.31
C ILE A 54 -3.09 4.32 -13.16
N TYR A 55 -1.77 4.23 -13.29
CA TYR A 55 -1.07 4.34 -14.57
C TYR A 55 -0.05 3.19 -14.79
N ASN A 56 0.45 2.54 -13.73
CA ASN A 56 1.47 1.48 -13.81
C ASN A 56 1.04 0.18 -13.07
N CYS A 57 1.78 -0.92 -13.26
CA CYS A 57 1.62 -2.17 -12.48
C CYS A 57 2.64 -2.30 -11.33
N LEU A 58 3.82 -1.70 -11.51
CA LEU A 58 4.93 -1.78 -10.57
C LEU A 58 4.96 -0.52 -9.70
N TYR A 59 4.94 -0.72 -8.39
CA TYR A 59 5.06 0.35 -7.41
C TYR A 59 5.91 -0.12 -6.23
N ASP A 60 6.53 0.85 -5.58
CA ASP A 60 7.19 0.68 -4.30
C ASP A 60 6.18 1.01 -3.19
N LEU A 61 6.12 0.17 -2.16
CA LEU A 61 5.23 0.31 -1.02
C LEU A 61 6.03 0.71 0.20
N ARG A 62 5.60 1.76 0.89
CA ARG A 62 6.17 2.20 2.17
C ARG A 62 5.09 2.21 3.24
N ILE A 63 5.35 1.49 4.32
CA ILE A 63 4.44 1.31 5.44
C ILE A 63 5.11 1.89 6.68
N ILE A 64 4.44 2.83 7.35
CA ILE A 64 4.91 3.42 8.59
C ILE A 64 4.01 2.91 9.72
N THR A 65 4.62 2.25 10.68
CA THR A 65 3.93 1.71 11.86
C THR A 65 4.02 2.65 13.06
N SER A 66 3.24 2.38 14.10
CA SER A 66 3.16 3.20 15.31
C SER A 66 4.46 3.25 16.11
N ASP A 67 5.38 2.32 15.87
CA ASP A 67 6.72 2.28 16.46
C ASP A 67 7.72 3.17 15.70
N LEU A 68 7.25 3.97 14.73
CA LEU A 68 8.07 4.71 13.75
C LEU A 68 8.93 3.78 12.87
N LYS A 69 8.70 2.47 12.91
CA LYS A 69 9.34 1.52 12.01
C LYS A 69 8.73 1.65 10.62
N GLU A 70 9.62 1.80 9.66
CA GLU A 70 9.32 1.91 8.24
C GLU A 70 9.63 0.59 7.55
N LEU A 71 8.64 0.04 6.86
CA LEU A 71 8.80 -1.11 5.99
C LEU A 71 8.67 -0.63 4.56
N VAL A 72 9.73 -0.81 3.77
CA VAL A 72 9.77 -0.41 2.37
C VAL A 72 10.00 -1.63 1.52
N GLU A 73 9.09 -1.86 0.59
CA GLU A 73 9.13 -2.97 -0.36
C GLU A 73 9.20 -2.39 -1.76
N TYR A 74 10.22 -2.78 -2.50
CA TYR A 74 10.47 -2.26 -3.84
C TYR A 74 9.99 -3.22 -4.91
N ASN A 75 9.58 -2.70 -6.07
CA ASN A 75 9.17 -3.46 -7.25
C ASN A 75 8.00 -4.43 -7.01
N LEU A 76 7.01 -4.03 -6.21
CA LEU A 76 5.81 -4.82 -6.03
C LEU A 76 4.89 -4.70 -7.25
N ASN A 77 4.43 -5.84 -7.76
CA ASN A 77 3.53 -5.90 -8.90
C ASN A 77 2.06 -6.04 -8.45
N PHE A 78 1.38 -4.91 -8.34
CA PHE A 78 -0.04 -4.87 -7.93
C PHE A 78 -1.02 -5.38 -8.98
N CYS A 79 -0.57 -5.69 -10.20
CA CYS A 79 -1.39 -6.35 -11.20
C CYS A 79 -1.52 -7.87 -10.94
N VAL A 80 -0.66 -8.44 -10.10
CA VAL A 80 -0.71 -9.87 -9.71
C VAL A 80 -0.87 -10.06 -8.20
N ILE A 81 -0.62 -9.03 -7.39
CA ILE A 81 -0.78 -9.07 -5.94
C ILE A 81 -2.22 -8.69 -5.58
N GLU A 82 -2.98 -9.66 -5.07
CA GLU A 82 -4.32 -9.42 -4.54
C GLU A 82 -4.29 -9.05 -3.04
N SER A 83 -3.30 -9.56 -2.30
CA SER A 83 -3.15 -9.29 -0.87
C SER A 83 -1.69 -9.21 -0.44
N TYR A 84 -1.42 -8.33 0.53
CA TYR A 84 -0.11 -8.14 1.12
C TYR A 84 -0.23 -8.24 2.64
N ILE A 85 0.61 -9.06 3.26
CA ILE A 85 0.60 -9.32 4.70
C ILE A 85 1.82 -8.67 5.34
N VAL A 86 1.59 -7.75 6.26
CA VAL A 86 2.64 -7.11 7.08
C VAL A 86 2.89 -7.98 8.30
N GLN A 87 4.15 -8.32 8.56
CA GLN A 87 4.57 -9.16 9.70
C GLN A 87 5.42 -8.39 10.72
#